data_AF-A0A0C9VIK4-F1
#
_entry.id   AF-A0A0C9VIK4-F1
#
_cell.length_a   1.000
_cell.length_b   1.000
_cell.length_c   1.000
_cell.angle_alpha   90.00
_cell.angle_beta   90.00
_cell.angle_gamma   90.00
#
_symmetry.space_group_name_H-M   'P 1'
#
loop_
_entity.id
_entity.type
_entity.pdbx_description
1 polymer ?
#
loop_
_entity_poly.entity_id
_entity_poly.type
_entity_poly.pdbx_seq_one_letter_code
_entity_poly.pdbx_strand_id
1 'polypeptide(L)'
;MSKFSTLLAFSLLAIHAIAFPQYQPLAGLSERELDNILPRLHVMTPPPPPGLLSNTSVKLVNDGVYPYELPRKGDMCGSCPGLNTLASHGYLPHNGIAAPTQIINAVQHGFSMDSNTMRLLG
;
A
#
# COMPACT_ATOMS: atom_id res chain seq x y z
N MET A 1 30.42 -3.75 23.77
CA MET A 1 29.17 -3.02 23.46
C MET A 1 28.82 -3.03 21.97
N SER A 2 29.74 -2.79 21.03
CA SER A 2 29.42 -2.79 19.58
C SER A 2 28.90 -4.15 19.03
N LYS A 3 29.45 -5.28 19.47
CA LYS A 3 29.00 -6.63 19.04
C LYS A 3 27.57 -6.98 19.44
N PHE A 4 27.10 -6.44 20.57
CA PHE A 4 25.71 -6.63 21.04
C PHE A 4 24.74 -5.77 20.23
N SER A 5 25.16 -4.54 19.89
CA SER A 5 24.41 -3.64 19.01
C SER A 5 24.23 -4.21 17.60
N THR A 6 25.28 -4.82 17.03
CA THR A 6 25.17 -5.46 15.71
C THR A 6 24.23 -6.67 15.73
N LEU A 7 24.29 -7.52 16.76
CA LEU A 7 23.39 -8.67 16.87
C LEU A 7 21.93 -8.25 17.08
N LEU A 8 21.69 -7.20 17.87
CA LEU A 8 20.36 -6.62 18.05
C LEU A 8 19.81 -6.04 16.75
N ALA A 9 20.64 -5.31 15.99
CA ALA A 9 20.25 -4.75 14.70
C ALA A 9 19.90 -5.84 13.67
N PHE A 10 20.68 -6.93 13.59
CA PHE A 10 20.37 -8.06 12.72
C PHE A 10 19.09 -8.79 13.13
N SER A 11 18.85 -8.96 14.43
CA SER A 11 17.63 -9.58 14.95
C SER A 11 16.39 -8.74 14.61
N LEU A 12 16.46 -7.41 14.77
CA LEU A 12 15.37 -6.50 14.41
C LEU A 12 15.09 -6.49 12.89
N LEU A 13 16.12 -6.60 12.06
CA LEU A 13 15.96 -6.70 10.60
C LEU A 13 15.26 -8.00 10.18
N ALA A 14 15.61 -9.12 10.82
CA ALA A 14 15.04 -10.43 10.52
C ALA A 14 13.52 -10.50 10.80
N ILE A 15 13.03 -9.79 11.82
CA ILE A 15 11.60 -9.75 12.18
C ILE A 15 10.76 -9.06 11.09
N HIS A 16 11.33 -8.11 10.34
CA HIS A 16 10.62 -7.45 9.24
C HIS A 16 10.47 -8.34 8.00
N ALA A 17 11.42 -9.25 7.75
CA ALA A 17 11.41 -10.12 6.57
C ALA A 17 10.29 -11.18 6.60
N ILE A 18 9.83 -11.57 7.80
CA ILE A 18 8.75 -12.56 8.01
C ILE A 18 7.39 -11.92 8.32
N ALA A 19 7.27 -10.59 8.35
CA ALA A 19 6.03 -9.91 8.69
C ALA A 19 4.91 -10.11 7.66
N PHE A 20 5.27 -10.52 6.44
CA PHE A 20 4.37 -10.58 5.28
C PHE A 20 4.54 -11.90 4.51
N PRO A 21 4.33 -13.07 5.14
CA PRO A 21 4.57 -14.37 4.49
C PRO A 21 3.69 -14.57 3.24
N GLN A 22 2.53 -13.91 3.20
CA GLN A 22 1.61 -13.93 2.07
C GLN A 22 2.14 -13.22 0.80
N TYR A 23 3.19 -12.39 0.93
CA TYR A 23 3.81 -11.66 -0.19
C TYR A 23 5.19 -12.23 -0.57
N GLN A 24 5.49 -13.48 -0.17
CA GLN A 24 6.70 -14.15 -0.61
C GLN A 24 6.74 -14.25 -2.15
N PRO A 25 7.84 -13.84 -2.80
CA PRO A 25 7.99 -14.01 -4.23
C PRO A 25 7.94 -15.49 -4.61
N LEU A 26 7.33 -15.80 -5.75
CA LEU A 26 7.48 -17.12 -6.40
C LEU A 26 8.92 -17.34 -6.90
N ALA A 27 9.70 -16.27 -7.03
CA ALA A 27 11.10 -16.31 -7.42
C ALA A 27 11.93 -17.02 -6.34
N GLY A 28 12.65 -18.06 -6.75
CA GLY A 28 13.52 -18.85 -5.86
C GLY A 28 12.93 -20.18 -5.38
N LEU A 29 11.68 -20.50 -5.74
CA LEU A 29 11.07 -21.81 -5.49
C LEU A 29 11.57 -22.85 -6.50
N SER A 30 11.66 -24.11 -6.07
CA SER A 30 11.93 -25.23 -6.97
C SER A 30 10.73 -25.51 -7.87
N GLU A 31 10.98 -26.12 -9.03
CA GLU A 31 9.94 -26.48 -10.00
C GLU A 31 8.81 -27.33 -9.38
N ARG A 32 9.16 -28.26 -8.47
CA ARG A 32 8.18 -29.09 -7.76
C ARG A 32 7.30 -28.30 -6.79
N GLU A 33 7.84 -27.27 -6.15
CA GLU A 33 7.06 -26.40 -5.27
C GLU A 33 6.13 -25.52 -6.10
N LEU A 34 6.62 -25.02 -7.22
CA LEU A 34 5.86 -24.22 -8.16
C LEU A 34 4.68 -25.02 -8.75
N ASP A 35 4.90 -26.27 -9.18
CA ASP A 35 3.85 -27.17 -9.69
C ASP A 35 2.72 -27.41 -8.67
N ASN A 36 3.04 -27.38 -7.38
CA ASN A 36 2.04 -27.51 -6.32
C ASN A 36 1.28 -26.20 -6.05
N ILE A 37 1.91 -25.05 -6.28
CA ILE A 37 1.35 -23.72 -5.94
C ILE A 37 0.54 -23.14 -7.10
N LEU A 38 1.05 -23.20 -8.34
CA LEU A 38 0.42 -22.59 -9.52
C LEU A 38 -1.04 -22.99 -9.73
N PRO A 39 -1.47 -24.25 -9.55
CA PRO A 39 -2.87 -24.64 -9.75
C PRO A 39 -3.84 -23.97 -8.77
N ARG A 40 -3.35 -23.46 -7.64
CA ARG A 40 -4.14 -22.79 -6.60
C ARG A 40 -3.98 -21.27 -6.64
N LEU A 41 -3.12 -20.76 -7.53
CA LEU A 41 -2.84 -19.34 -7.64
C LEU A 41 -3.95 -18.66 -8.43
N HIS A 42 -4.73 -17.82 -7.76
CA HIS A 42 -5.65 -16.92 -8.42
C HIS A 42 -4.91 -15.66 -8.87
N VAL A 43 -4.55 -15.62 -10.15
CA VAL A 43 -3.97 -14.41 -10.75
C VAL A 43 -5.06 -13.34 -10.84
N MET A 44 -4.89 -12.27 -10.08
CA MET A 44 -5.73 -11.08 -10.21
C MET A 44 -5.07 -10.12 -11.19
N THR A 45 -5.71 -9.89 -12.33
CA THR A 45 -5.31 -8.84 -13.27
C THR A 45 -6.02 -7.54 -12.88
N PRO A 46 -5.31 -6.55 -12.33
CA PRO A 46 -5.95 -5.27 -12.01
C PRO A 46 -6.37 -4.57 -13.31
N PRO A 47 -7.42 -3.75 -13.26
CA PRO A 47 -7.77 -2.88 -14.38
C PRO A 47 -6.61 -1.91 -14.68
N PRO A 48 -6.57 -1.33 -15.90
CA PRO A 48 -5.56 -0.35 -16.25
C PRO A 48 -5.49 0.78 -15.21
N PRO A 49 -4.29 1.26 -14.87
CA PRO A 49 -4.13 2.32 -13.89
C PRO A 49 -4.79 3.61 -14.38
N PRO A 50 -5.31 4.44 -13.45
CA PRO A 50 -5.86 5.74 -13.80
C PRO A 50 -4.85 6.63 -14.53
N GLY A 51 -5.37 7.49 -15.41
CA GLY A 51 -4.58 8.47 -16.15
C GLY A 51 -3.93 9.53 -15.24
N LEU A 52 -3.24 10.48 -15.86
CA LEU A 52 -2.70 11.64 -15.17
C LEU A 52 -3.81 12.65 -14.87
N LEU A 53 -3.67 13.39 -13.77
CA LEU A 53 -4.50 14.56 -13.52
C LEU A 53 -4.34 15.58 -14.63
N SER A 54 -5.46 16.13 -15.09
CA SER A 54 -5.49 17.23 -16.06
C SER A 54 -5.00 18.56 -15.47
N ASN A 55 -5.12 18.72 -14.14
CA ASN A 55 -4.65 19.89 -13.42
C ASN A 55 -3.91 19.47 -12.15
N THR A 56 -2.64 19.84 -12.07
CA THR A 56 -1.73 19.58 -10.94
C THR A 56 -1.43 20.83 -10.11
N SER A 57 -2.17 21.91 -10.35
CA SER A 57 -2.06 23.14 -9.56
C SER A 57 -2.42 22.88 -8.10
N VAL A 58 -1.78 23.61 -7.19
CA VAL A 58 -2.09 23.54 -5.77
C VAL A 58 -3.56 23.90 -5.55
N LYS A 59 -4.25 23.05 -4.79
CA LYS A 59 -5.63 23.26 -4.36
C LYS A 59 -5.76 22.92 -2.88
N LEU A 60 -6.79 23.45 -2.23
CA LEU A 60 -7.16 23.00 -0.89
C LEU A 60 -7.67 21.56 -0.98
N VAL A 61 -7.06 20.65 -0.24
CA VAL A 61 -7.41 19.21 -0.22
C VAL A 61 -8.15 18.81 1.06
N ASN A 62 -8.05 19.61 2.11
CA ASN A 62 -8.85 19.51 3.32
C ASN A 62 -10.00 20.53 3.21
N ASP A 63 -11.03 20.14 2.49
CA ASP A 63 -12.23 20.95 2.26
C ASP A 63 -13.46 20.30 2.91
N GLY A 64 -14.64 20.91 2.75
CA GLY A 64 -15.88 20.37 3.31
C GLY A 64 -16.36 19.07 2.64
N VAL A 65 -15.78 18.66 1.51
CA VAL A 65 -16.10 17.40 0.82
C VAL A 65 -15.28 16.25 1.39
N TYR A 66 -14.06 16.53 1.85
CA TYR A 66 -13.13 15.57 2.46
C TYR A 66 -12.82 15.90 3.93
N PRO A 67 -13.84 15.96 4.81
CA PRO A 67 -13.63 16.25 6.22
C PRO A 67 -12.86 15.10 6.89
N TYR A 68 -12.06 15.45 7.90
CA TYR A 68 -11.41 14.44 8.73
C TYR A 68 -12.42 13.70 9.61
N GLU A 69 -12.36 12.37 9.60
CA GLU A 69 -13.06 11.49 10.53
C GLU A 69 -12.07 10.59 11.28
N LEU A 70 -12.31 10.38 12.58
CA LEU A 70 -11.55 9.38 13.33
C LEU A 70 -11.86 7.96 12.82
N PRO A 71 -10.85 7.08 12.70
CA PRO A 71 -11.08 5.67 12.41
C PRO A 71 -12.05 5.04 13.41
N ARG A 72 -13.04 4.31 12.89
CA ARG A 72 -14.05 3.61 13.68
C ARG A 72 -13.53 2.23 14.07
N LYS A 73 -14.23 1.58 15.00
CA LYS A 73 -13.91 0.20 15.38
C LYS A 73 -14.08 -0.71 14.15
N GLY A 74 -12.98 -1.36 13.74
CA GLY A 74 -12.94 -2.26 12.59
C GLY A 74 -12.33 -1.65 11.33
N ASP A 75 -12.07 -0.34 11.32
CA ASP A 75 -11.32 0.31 10.24
C ASP A 75 -9.85 -0.09 10.33
N MET A 76 -9.25 -0.42 9.18
CA MET A 76 -7.85 -0.84 9.10
C MET A 76 -6.94 0.35 8.80
N CYS A 77 -5.83 0.41 9.52
CA CYS A 77 -4.75 1.36 9.27
C CYS A 77 -3.44 0.58 9.15
N GLY A 78 -2.68 0.88 8.10
CA GLY A 78 -1.40 0.25 7.83
C GLY A 78 -0.22 1.04 8.40
N SER A 79 0.98 0.65 8.03
CA SER A 79 2.22 1.39 8.36
C SER A 79 2.40 2.67 7.54
N CYS A 80 1.67 2.84 6.43
CA CYS A 80 1.79 4.00 5.55
C CYS A 80 0.94 5.19 6.07
N PRO A 81 1.56 6.27 6.59
CA PRO A 81 0.81 7.40 7.13
C PRO A 81 -0.01 8.14 6.07
N GLY A 82 0.46 8.16 4.81
CA GLY A 82 -0.25 8.80 3.70
C GLY A 82 -1.59 8.14 3.41
N LEU A 83 -1.62 6.80 3.27
CA LEU A 83 -2.86 6.08 3.01
C LEU A 83 -3.84 6.15 4.18
N ASN A 84 -3.34 6.11 5.41
CA ASN A 84 -4.17 6.28 6.61
C ASN A 84 -4.84 7.67 6.62
N THR A 85 -4.11 8.71 6.23
CA THR A 85 -4.64 10.08 6.12
C THR A 85 -5.72 10.17 5.04
N LEU A 86 -5.48 9.60 3.85
CA LEU A 86 -6.45 9.59 2.76
C LEU A 86 -7.73 8.82 3.13
N ALA A 87 -7.62 7.71 3.85
CA ALA A 87 -8.77 6.98 4.39
C ALA A 87 -9.53 7.80 5.44
N SER A 88 -8.82 8.48 6.35
CA SER A 88 -9.44 9.33 7.37
C SER A 88 -10.17 10.55 6.79
N HIS A 89 -9.73 11.04 5.62
CA HIS A 89 -10.35 12.15 4.90
C HIS A 89 -11.37 11.72 3.83
N GLY A 90 -11.65 10.42 3.67
CA GLY A 90 -12.62 9.92 2.69
C GLY A 90 -12.15 9.94 1.22
N TYR A 91 -10.87 10.24 0.96
CA TYR A 91 -10.26 10.00 -0.37
C TYR A 91 -10.17 8.49 -0.68
N LEU A 92 -10.02 7.67 0.36
CA LEU A 92 -10.16 6.22 0.33
C LEU A 92 -11.35 5.79 1.20
N PRO A 93 -11.90 4.58 1.00
CA PRO A 93 -12.85 4.00 1.94
C PRO A 93 -12.33 4.04 3.38
N HIS A 94 -13.13 4.55 4.31
CA HIS A 94 -12.74 4.70 5.72
C HIS A 94 -12.31 3.38 6.39
N ASN A 95 -12.83 2.24 5.91
CA ASN A 95 -12.47 0.92 6.42
C ASN A 95 -11.03 0.49 6.09
N GLY A 96 -10.29 1.25 5.26
CA GLY A 96 -8.91 0.95 4.90
C GLY A 96 -8.74 -0.18 3.88
N ILE A 97 -9.82 -0.59 3.19
CA ILE A 97 -9.77 -1.59 2.11
C ILE A 97 -10.06 -0.89 0.78
N ALA A 98 -9.08 -0.84 -0.10
CA ALA A 98 -9.19 -0.17 -1.39
C ALA A 98 -8.58 -0.99 -2.52
N ALA A 99 -9.13 -0.82 -3.73
CA ALA A 99 -8.53 -1.33 -4.95
C ALA A 99 -7.31 -0.46 -5.35
N PRO A 100 -6.33 -1.01 -6.09
CA PRO A 100 -5.15 -0.27 -6.55
C PRO A 100 -5.50 1.03 -7.30
N THR A 101 -6.55 1.02 -8.12
CA THR A 101 -7.00 2.21 -8.85
C THR A 101 -7.56 3.30 -7.95
N GLN A 102 -8.21 2.93 -6.83
CA GLN A 102 -8.66 3.89 -5.82
C GLN A 102 -7.48 4.53 -5.11
N ILE A 103 -6.44 3.75 -4.81
CA ILE A 103 -5.20 4.24 -4.20
C ILE A 103 -4.51 5.25 -5.13
N ILE A 104 -4.33 4.90 -6.41
CA ILE A 104 -3.72 5.79 -7.39
C ILE A 104 -4.49 7.11 -7.49
N ASN A 105 -5.82 7.05 -7.59
CA ASN A 105 -6.65 8.25 -7.66
C ASN A 105 -6.58 9.08 -6.37
N ALA A 106 -6.73 8.46 -5.20
CA ALA A 106 -6.72 9.15 -3.92
C ALA A 106 -5.40 9.90 -3.69
N VAL A 107 -4.28 9.24 -3.98
CA VAL A 107 -2.96 9.81 -3.79
C VAL A 107 -2.67 10.94 -4.78
N GLN A 108 -3.08 10.78 -6.04
CA GLN A 108 -3.02 11.87 -7.03
C GLN A 108 -3.86 13.07 -6.56
N HIS A 109 -5.12 12.86 -6.20
CA HIS A 109 -6.05 13.96 -5.89
C HIS A 109 -5.79 14.63 -4.53
N GLY A 110 -5.34 13.87 -3.54
CA GLY A 110 -5.13 14.34 -2.16
C GLY A 110 -3.72 14.84 -1.88
N PHE A 111 -2.70 14.28 -2.56
CA PHE A 111 -1.30 14.66 -2.33
C PHE A 111 -0.55 15.12 -3.59
N SER A 112 -1.21 15.15 -4.75
CA SER A 112 -0.58 15.54 -6.02
C SER A 112 0.66 14.69 -6.36
N MET A 113 0.74 13.43 -5.88
CA MET A 113 1.83 12.55 -6.28
C MET A 113 1.61 12.09 -7.72
N ASP A 114 2.70 11.91 -8.44
CA ASP A 114 2.64 11.58 -9.85
C ASP A 114 2.17 10.12 -10.08
N SER A 115 1.44 9.92 -11.18
CA SER A 115 0.92 8.60 -11.53
C SER A 115 2.03 7.60 -11.83
N ASN A 116 3.18 8.02 -12.38
CA ASN A 116 4.24 7.08 -12.74
C ASN A 116 4.87 6.43 -11.51
N THR A 117 5.15 7.23 -10.47
CA THR A 117 5.59 6.73 -9.17
C THR A 117 4.53 5.82 -8.56
N MET A 118 3.25 6.18 -8.65
CA MET A 118 2.17 5.37 -8.06
C MET A 118 1.93 4.05 -8.80
N ARG A 119 2.06 4.05 -10.13
CA ARG A 119 1.99 2.84 -10.97
C ARG A 119 3.10 1.84 -10.66
N LEU A 120 4.26 2.31 -10.21
CA LEU A 120 5.36 1.45 -9.78
C LEU A 120 5.10 0.87 -8.38
N LEU A 121 4.50 1.66 -7.50
CA LEU A 121 4.27 1.26 -6.11
C LEU A 121 3.12 0.26 -5.95
N GLY A 122 2.21 0.18 -6.93
CA GLY A 122 1.18 -0.86 -7.02
C GLY A 122 -0.03 -0.58 -6.14
#